data_AF-I0GWH3-F1
#
_entry.id   AF-I0GWH3-F1
#
_cell.length_a   1.000
_cell.length_b   1.000
_cell.length_c   1.000
_cell.angle_alpha   90.00
_cell.angle_beta   90.00
_cell.angle_gamma   90.00
#
_symmetry.space_group_name_H-M   'P 1'
#
loop_
_entity.id
_entity.type
_entity.pdbx_description
1 polymer ?
#
loop_
_entity_poly.entity_id
_entity_poly.type
_entity_poly.pdbx_seq_one_letter_code
_entity_poly.pdbx_strand_id
1 'polypeptide(L)'
;MRWYVANDVCEALDIHNSRDAVSRLDADERRMITMDTPGGPQKMNAVSLPGIYRLIFSSRKGTAKEYQRWVTHDVLPLVSQDSRHEIAVDSVGKQLDDLKDLLMQSGVVKPFVNPRYTFDNLMSRYIGAVPGNRPRDFYDAIGEWFGITVPYSSAINITVKEWLLEHVPMEVMTEFVVGIESKTIIRSQTGRWVSLNGVFGNTVEWERIKKEFGHKCAYCGKEHVALIPEHLVPQSVMAKVSPERVDLIENIVPACTDCNGAKGLIPLSDWYPKHPGYTKARLRKIQEHFRKYHLK
;
A
#
# COMPACT_ATOMS: atom_id res chain seq x y z
N MET A 1 -11.63 -20.89 -15.76
CA MET A 1 -10.21 -21.24 -15.55
C MET A 1 -9.34 -20.16 -16.19
N ARG A 2 -8.30 -19.68 -15.51
CA ARG A 2 -7.43 -18.60 -15.99
C ARG A 2 -6.32 -19.18 -16.88
N TRP A 3 -5.97 -18.45 -17.93
CA TRP A 3 -4.94 -18.81 -18.91
C TRP A 3 -3.79 -17.82 -18.87
N TYR A 4 -2.57 -18.32 -19.07
CA TYR A 4 -1.33 -17.56 -18.97
C TYR A 4 -0.50 -17.75 -20.22
N VAL A 5 0.20 -16.71 -20.68
CA VAL A 5 1.06 -16.80 -21.87
C VAL A 5 2.20 -17.77 -21.58
N ALA A 6 2.32 -18.82 -22.40
CA ALA A 6 3.24 -19.91 -22.12
C ALA A 6 4.71 -19.49 -22.21
N ASN A 7 5.03 -18.52 -23.06
CA ASN A 7 6.39 -18.01 -23.20
C ASN A 7 6.87 -17.34 -21.91
N ASP A 8 6.06 -16.46 -21.32
CA ASP A 8 6.40 -15.76 -20.08
C ASP A 8 6.62 -16.75 -18.92
N VAL A 9 5.77 -17.78 -18.85
CA VAL A 9 5.91 -18.87 -17.86
C VAL A 9 7.21 -19.65 -18.09
N CYS A 10 7.52 -19.99 -19.34
CA CYS A 10 8.73 -20.73 -19.67
C CYS A 10 9.99 -19.89 -19.41
N GLU A 11 9.97 -18.60 -19.72
CA GLU A 11 11.05 -17.65 -19.44
C GLU A 11 11.31 -17.54 -17.94
N ALA A 12 10.26 -17.38 -17.13
CA ALA A 12 10.38 -17.35 -15.67
C ALA A 12 10.99 -18.64 -15.09
N LEU A 13 10.82 -19.77 -15.77
CA LEU A 13 11.34 -21.08 -15.37
C LEU A 13 12.68 -21.47 -16.02
N ASP A 14 13.31 -20.57 -16.78
CA ASP A 14 14.51 -20.81 -17.60
C ASP A 14 14.34 -21.99 -18.60
N ILE A 15 13.13 -22.16 -19.12
CA ILE A 15 12.79 -23.16 -20.13
C ILE A 15 12.96 -22.52 -21.52
N HIS A 16 14.09 -22.80 -22.16
CA HIS A 16 14.43 -22.20 -23.45
C HIS A 16 13.53 -22.62 -24.61
N ASN A 17 13.00 -23.85 -24.61
CA ASN A 17 12.10 -24.34 -25.67
C ASN A 17 10.65 -24.44 -25.17
N SER A 18 9.96 -23.31 -25.18
CA SER A 18 8.57 -23.21 -24.72
C SER A 18 7.62 -24.08 -25.53
N ARG A 19 7.83 -24.21 -26.85
CA ARG A 19 6.98 -25.07 -27.71
C ARG A 19 7.08 -26.53 -27.32
N ASP A 20 8.30 -27.04 -27.11
CA ASP A 20 8.51 -28.42 -26.68
C ASP A 20 7.92 -28.65 -25.28
N ALA A 21 8.13 -27.73 -24.34
CA ALA A 21 7.59 -27.84 -22.99
C ALA A 21 6.04 -27.88 -22.98
N VAL A 22 5.39 -26.98 -23.73
CA VAL A 22 3.93 -26.95 -23.87
C VAL A 22 3.40 -28.15 -24.67
N SER A 23 4.22 -28.72 -25.57
CA SER A 23 3.83 -29.89 -26.35
C SER A 23 3.54 -31.13 -25.49
N ARG A 24 4.13 -31.17 -24.27
CA ARG A 24 4.04 -32.27 -23.30
C ARG A 24 2.87 -32.11 -22.30
N LEU A 25 2.17 -30.98 -22.36
CA LEU A 25 0.99 -30.71 -21.53
C LEU A 25 -0.25 -31.33 -22.15
N ASP A 26 -1.20 -31.71 -21.29
CA ASP A 26 -2.47 -32.30 -21.72
C ASP A 26 -3.39 -31.25 -22.36
N ALA A 27 -4.47 -31.72 -23.00
CA ALA A 27 -5.35 -30.87 -23.79
C ALA A 27 -6.10 -29.81 -22.95
N ASP A 28 -6.30 -30.06 -21.65
CA ASP A 28 -6.89 -29.13 -20.69
C ASP A 28 -5.87 -28.17 -20.06
N GLU A 29 -4.57 -28.45 -20.24
CA GLU A 29 -3.46 -27.68 -19.69
C GLU A 29 -2.89 -26.65 -20.66
N ARG A 30 -3.23 -26.75 -21.94
CA ARG A 30 -2.75 -25.86 -23.00
C ARG A 30 -3.85 -25.43 -23.96
N ARG A 31 -3.69 -24.25 -24.56
CA ARG A 31 -4.58 -23.76 -25.62
C ARG A 31 -3.88 -22.73 -26.49
N MET A 32 -4.31 -22.58 -27.75
CA MET A 32 -3.98 -21.42 -28.57
C MET A 32 -4.92 -20.25 -28.27
N ILE A 33 -4.35 -19.09 -27.98
CA ILE A 33 -5.08 -17.83 -27.80
C ILE A 33 -4.62 -16.80 -28.83
N THR A 34 -5.50 -15.87 -29.19
CA THR A 34 -5.12 -14.68 -29.99
C THR A 34 -4.99 -13.51 -29.03
N MET A 35 -3.88 -12.77 -29.11
CA MET A 35 -3.62 -11.60 -28.29
C MET A 35 -3.19 -10.42 -29.16
N ASP A 36 -3.67 -9.23 -28.83
CA ASP A 36 -3.26 -8.00 -29.50
C ASP A 36 -1.87 -7.61 -29.03
N THR A 37 -0.92 -7.55 -29.97
CA THR A 37 0.45 -7.10 -29.74
C THR A 37 0.69 -5.79 -30.50
N PRO A 38 1.77 -5.04 -30.20
CA PRO A 38 2.14 -3.87 -31.01
C PRO A 38 2.31 -4.16 -32.51
N GLY A 39 2.56 -5.42 -32.88
CA GLY A 39 2.62 -5.89 -34.28
C GLY A 39 1.29 -6.45 -34.82
N GLY A 40 0.17 -6.23 -34.12
CA GLY A 40 -1.15 -6.75 -34.46
C GLY A 40 -1.55 -8.03 -33.72
N PRO A 41 -2.72 -8.61 -34.04
CA PRO A 41 -3.21 -9.84 -33.41
C PRO A 41 -2.30 -11.03 -33.72
N GLN A 42 -1.75 -11.67 -32.68
CA GLN A 42 -0.86 -12.83 -32.81
C GLN A 42 -1.43 -14.04 -32.08
N LYS A 43 -1.23 -15.24 -32.66
CA LYS A 43 -1.60 -16.51 -32.02
C LYS A 43 -0.45 -16.99 -31.14
N MET A 44 -0.76 -17.31 -29.89
CA MET A 44 0.21 -17.70 -28.88
C MET A 44 -0.28 -18.93 -28.12
N ASN A 45 0.66 -19.74 -27.62
CA ASN A 45 0.32 -20.78 -26.67
C ASN A 45 0.05 -20.16 -25.30
N ALA A 46 -1.03 -20.61 -24.68
CA ALA A 46 -1.35 -20.33 -23.29
C ALA A 46 -1.44 -21.63 -22.50
N VAL A 47 -1.11 -21.55 -21.22
CA VAL A 47 -1.18 -22.64 -20.26
C VAL A 47 -2.18 -22.32 -19.16
N SER A 48 -2.87 -23.34 -18.66
CA SER A 48 -3.73 -23.21 -17.49
C SER A 48 -2.89 -23.30 -16.20
N LEU A 49 -3.51 -23.06 -15.04
CA LEU A 49 -2.82 -23.18 -13.76
C LEU A 49 -2.26 -24.61 -13.48
N PRO A 50 -3.01 -25.70 -13.72
CA PRO A 50 -2.44 -27.06 -13.71
C PRO A 50 -1.23 -27.23 -14.63
N GLY A 51 -1.29 -26.69 -15.85
CA GLY A 51 -0.17 -26.71 -16.80
C GLY A 51 1.07 -25.98 -16.27
N ILE A 52 0.91 -24.85 -15.56
CA ILE A 52 2.02 -24.16 -14.88
C ILE A 52 2.65 -25.06 -13.82
N TYR A 53 1.85 -25.70 -12.97
CA TYR A 53 2.40 -26.61 -11.97
C TYR A 53 3.19 -27.74 -12.63
N ARG A 54 2.66 -28.34 -13.69
CA ARG A 54 3.37 -29.38 -14.45
C ARG A 54 4.72 -28.90 -15.01
N LEU A 55 4.78 -27.65 -15.49
CA LEU A 55 6.04 -27.03 -15.93
C LEU A 55 6.99 -26.76 -14.75
N ILE A 56 6.49 -26.32 -13.60
CA ILE A 56 7.30 -26.13 -12.39
C ILE A 56 7.91 -27.46 -11.93
N PHE A 57 7.10 -28.52 -11.85
CA PHE A 57 7.54 -29.85 -11.40
C PHE A 57 8.53 -30.54 -12.36
N SER A 58 8.61 -30.08 -13.62
CA SER A 58 9.60 -30.56 -14.58
C SER A 58 10.81 -29.63 -14.73
N SER A 59 10.77 -28.43 -14.15
CA SER A 59 11.87 -27.46 -14.22
C SER A 59 13.05 -27.86 -13.32
N ARG A 60 14.26 -27.51 -13.78
CA ARG A 60 15.52 -27.72 -13.04
C ARG A 60 16.01 -26.45 -12.33
N LYS A 61 15.31 -25.32 -12.48
CA LYS A 61 15.67 -24.03 -11.88
C LYS A 61 15.64 -24.13 -10.35
N GLY A 62 16.58 -23.45 -9.68
CA GLY A 62 16.70 -23.50 -8.22
C GLY A 62 15.39 -23.15 -7.50
N THR A 63 14.75 -22.05 -7.90
CA THR A 63 13.47 -21.58 -7.35
C THR A 63 12.32 -22.57 -7.60
N ALA A 64 12.32 -23.25 -8.75
CA ALA A 64 11.34 -24.30 -9.03
C ALA A 64 11.55 -25.53 -8.13
N LYS A 65 12.81 -25.91 -7.86
CA LYS A 65 13.13 -27.00 -6.93
C LYS A 65 12.78 -26.65 -5.49
N GLU A 66 12.98 -25.40 -5.07
CA GLU A 66 12.56 -24.93 -3.74
C GLU A 66 11.04 -25.04 -3.60
N TYR A 67 10.29 -24.60 -4.61
CA TYR A 67 8.83 -24.76 -4.63
C TYR A 67 8.40 -26.23 -4.62
N GLN A 68 9.00 -27.09 -5.46
CA GLN A 68 8.73 -28.53 -5.46
C GLN A 68 9.00 -29.15 -4.08
N ARG A 69 10.11 -28.75 -3.43
CA ARG A 69 10.49 -29.26 -2.11
C ARG A 69 9.48 -28.82 -1.05
N TRP A 70 9.11 -27.55 -1.04
CA TRP A 70 8.08 -27.02 -0.15
C TRP A 70 6.74 -27.74 -0.35
N VAL A 71 6.28 -27.93 -1.60
CA VAL A 71 5.04 -28.66 -1.87
C VAL A 71 5.14 -30.11 -1.37
N THR A 72 6.24 -30.80 -1.64
CA THR A 72 6.37 -32.23 -1.31
C THR A 72 6.66 -32.53 0.15
N HIS A 73 7.34 -31.63 0.87
CA HIS A 73 7.77 -31.86 2.25
C HIS A 73 6.91 -31.14 3.27
N ASP A 74 6.29 -30.01 2.89
CA ASP A 74 5.49 -29.22 3.81
C ASP A 74 4.00 -29.33 3.46
N VAL A 75 3.61 -29.15 2.19
CA VAL A 75 2.18 -29.10 1.82
C VAL A 75 1.53 -30.47 1.74
N LEU A 76 2.07 -31.39 0.93
CA LEU A 76 1.46 -32.71 0.71
C LEU A 76 1.36 -33.55 1.99
N PRO A 77 2.36 -33.55 2.91
CA PRO A 77 2.24 -34.27 4.17
C PRO A 77 1.13 -33.72 5.07
N LEU A 78 0.93 -32.40 5.11
CA LEU A 78 -0.19 -31.78 5.85
C LEU A 78 -1.54 -32.25 5.30
N VAL A 79 -1.69 -32.25 3.97
CA VAL A 79 -2.94 -32.69 3.31
C VAL A 79 -3.15 -34.21 3.44
N SER A 80 -2.07 -35.00 3.53
CA SER A 80 -2.14 -36.46 3.66
C SER A 80 -2.43 -36.95 5.09
N GLN A 81 -2.17 -36.14 6.13
CA GLN A 81 -2.44 -36.53 7.52
C GLN A 81 -3.90 -36.33 7.92
N ASP A 82 -4.61 -35.41 7.25
CA ASP A 82 -6.02 -35.08 7.51
C ASP A 82 -7.02 -35.96 6.72
N SER A 83 -6.55 -36.94 5.95
CA SER A 83 -7.43 -37.75 5.07
C SER A 83 -8.24 -38.85 5.77
N ARG A 84 -8.44 -38.78 7.10
CA ARG A 84 -9.44 -39.60 7.79
C ARG A 84 -10.72 -38.78 7.96
N HIS A 85 -11.73 -39.19 7.18
CA HIS A 85 -13.17 -38.88 7.23
C HIS A 85 -13.69 -37.95 6.11
N GLU A 86 -14.62 -38.54 5.36
CA GLU A 86 -15.40 -38.10 4.19
C GLU A 86 -16.29 -36.86 4.39
N ILE A 87 -15.88 -35.88 5.21
CA ILE A 87 -16.62 -34.62 5.43
C ILE A 87 -15.85 -33.40 4.86
N ALA A 88 -14.69 -33.65 4.23
CA ALA A 88 -13.59 -32.69 4.18
C ALA A 88 -13.40 -31.95 2.83
N VAL A 89 -14.46 -31.50 2.16
CA VAL A 89 -14.30 -30.56 1.02
C VAL A 89 -14.56 -29.13 1.45
N ASP A 90 -15.64 -28.89 2.20
CA ASP A 90 -15.95 -27.56 2.73
C ASP A 90 -15.04 -27.18 3.92
N SER A 91 -14.67 -28.14 4.77
CA SER A 91 -13.75 -27.86 5.89
C SER A 91 -12.33 -27.58 5.41
N VAL A 92 -11.86 -28.30 4.38
CA VAL A 92 -10.53 -28.09 3.79
C VAL A 92 -10.53 -26.80 2.98
N GLY A 93 -11.60 -26.49 2.25
CA GLY A 93 -11.75 -25.19 1.57
C GLY A 93 -11.65 -24.03 2.56
N LYS A 94 -12.38 -24.13 3.68
CA LYS A 94 -12.34 -23.14 4.76
C LYS A 94 -10.98 -23.08 5.45
N GLN A 95 -10.37 -24.20 5.79
CA GLN A 95 -9.03 -24.24 6.39
C GLN A 95 -7.96 -23.71 5.43
N LEU A 96 -8.11 -23.93 4.13
CA LEU A 96 -7.22 -23.40 3.11
C LEU A 96 -7.41 -21.89 2.96
N ASP A 97 -8.63 -21.38 3.09
CA ASP A 97 -8.90 -19.93 3.09
C ASP A 97 -8.42 -19.28 4.39
N ASP A 98 -8.64 -19.91 5.54
CA ASP A 98 -8.10 -19.47 6.83
C ASP A 98 -6.57 -19.49 6.83
N LEU A 99 -5.94 -20.51 6.22
CA LEU A 99 -4.49 -20.60 6.06
C LEU A 99 -3.97 -19.58 5.05
N LYS A 100 -4.69 -19.31 3.95
CA LYS A 100 -4.35 -18.20 3.03
C LYS A 100 -4.42 -16.87 3.76
N ASP A 101 -5.48 -16.63 4.53
CA ASP A 101 -5.65 -15.41 5.31
C ASP A 101 -4.54 -15.27 6.34
N LEU A 102 -4.17 -16.36 7.02
CA LEU A 102 -3.04 -16.39 7.97
C LEU A 102 -1.69 -16.16 7.27
N LEU A 103 -1.48 -16.72 6.08
CA LEU A 103 -0.27 -16.55 5.28
C LEU A 103 -0.18 -15.15 4.65
N MET A 104 -1.31 -14.52 4.34
CA MET A 104 -1.42 -13.13 3.90
C MET A 104 -1.18 -12.17 5.08
N GLN A 105 -1.75 -12.44 6.25
CA GLN A 105 -1.58 -11.66 7.48
C GLN A 105 -0.16 -11.76 8.04
N SER A 106 0.48 -12.93 7.93
CA SER A 106 1.88 -13.13 8.34
C SER A 106 2.91 -12.61 7.33
N GLY A 107 2.47 -12.20 6.13
CA GLY A 107 3.33 -11.67 5.07
C GLY A 107 4.22 -12.73 4.38
N VAL A 108 4.06 -14.01 4.70
CA VAL A 108 4.82 -15.14 4.14
C VAL A 108 4.45 -15.38 2.68
N VAL A 109 3.18 -15.19 2.32
CA VAL A 109 2.69 -15.26 0.93
C VAL A 109 2.17 -13.89 0.53
N LYS A 110 2.95 -13.14 -0.25
CA LYS A 110 2.42 -12.03 -1.03
C LYS A 110 1.82 -12.63 -2.31
N PRO A 111 0.49 -12.56 -2.53
CA PRO A 111 -0.04 -13.00 -3.81
C PRO A 111 0.63 -12.17 -4.91
N PHE A 112 0.98 -12.80 -6.04
CA PHE A 112 1.25 -12.09 -7.29
C PHE A 112 -0.09 -11.48 -7.77
N VAL A 113 -0.58 -10.47 -7.05
CA VAL A 113 -1.78 -9.75 -7.43
C VAL A 113 -1.37 -8.85 -8.58
N ASN A 114 -2.05 -8.97 -9.71
CA ASN A 114 -1.88 -8.02 -10.81
C ASN A 114 -2.15 -6.62 -10.25
N PRO A 115 -1.14 -5.72 -10.17
CA PRO A 115 -1.29 -4.41 -9.53
C PRO A 115 -2.43 -3.59 -10.15
N ARG A 116 -2.67 -3.78 -11.46
CA ARG A 116 -3.76 -3.11 -12.18
C ARG A 116 -5.13 -3.56 -11.68
N TYR A 117 -5.30 -4.84 -11.40
CA TYR A 117 -6.54 -5.39 -10.88
C TYR A 117 -6.77 -4.97 -9.43
N THR A 118 -5.71 -5.01 -8.60
CA THR A 118 -5.76 -4.51 -7.21
C THR A 118 -6.21 -3.05 -7.19
N PHE A 119 -5.62 -2.23 -8.05
CA PHE A 119 -5.97 -0.82 -8.17
C PHE A 119 -7.44 -0.61 -8.54
N ASP A 120 -7.96 -1.35 -9.52
CA ASP A 120 -9.38 -1.23 -9.92
C ASP A 120 -10.34 -1.65 -8.79
N ASN A 121 -9.96 -2.69 -8.04
CA ASN A 121 -10.70 -3.13 -6.87
C ASN A 121 -10.70 -2.06 -5.77
N LEU A 122 -9.54 -1.49 -5.45
CA LEU A 122 -9.40 -0.41 -4.47
C LEU A 122 -10.20 0.84 -4.88
N MET A 123 -10.16 1.21 -6.16
CA MET A 123 -10.96 2.31 -6.68
C MET A 123 -12.47 2.07 -6.51
N SER A 124 -12.92 0.85 -6.82
CA SER A 124 -14.34 0.48 -6.70
C SER A 124 -14.81 0.52 -5.24
N ARG A 125 -13.97 0.02 -4.33
CA ARG A 125 -14.18 0.08 -2.87
C ARG A 125 -14.23 1.51 -2.34
N TYR A 126 -13.30 2.37 -2.77
CA TYR A 126 -13.31 3.79 -2.43
C TYR A 126 -14.61 4.47 -2.86
N ILE A 127 -15.06 4.24 -4.10
CA ILE A 127 -16.31 4.82 -4.62
C ILE A 127 -17.52 4.34 -3.79
N GLY A 128 -17.53 3.08 -3.38
CA GLY A 128 -18.57 2.54 -2.50
C GLY A 128 -18.55 3.13 -1.08
N ALA A 129 -17.37 3.42 -0.55
CA ALA A 129 -17.19 3.95 0.80
C ALA A 129 -17.41 5.47 0.90
N VAL A 130 -17.19 6.22 -0.18
CA VAL A 130 -17.31 7.69 -0.21
C VAL A 130 -18.45 8.12 -1.14
N PRO A 131 -19.63 8.51 -0.62
CA PRO A 131 -20.80 8.84 -1.44
C PRO A 131 -20.55 9.94 -2.46
N GLY A 132 -21.09 9.78 -3.68
CA GLY A 132 -21.04 10.79 -4.74
C GLY A 132 -19.69 10.92 -5.47
N ASN A 133 -18.74 10.03 -5.21
CA ASN A 133 -17.42 10.07 -5.84
C ASN A 133 -17.40 9.37 -7.20
N ARG A 134 -16.55 9.88 -8.09
CA ARG A 134 -16.22 9.34 -9.41
C ARG A 134 -14.82 8.73 -9.40
N PRO A 135 -14.44 7.92 -10.40
CA PRO A 135 -13.09 7.38 -10.53
C PRO A 135 -11.97 8.42 -10.42
N ARG A 136 -12.19 9.63 -10.95
CA ARG A 136 -11.22 10.73 -10.84
C ARG A 136 -10.98 11.15 -9.39
N ASP A 137 -12.03 11.16 -8.56
CA ASP A 137 -11.94 11.62 -7.18
C ASP A 137 -11.10 10.63 -6.34
N PHE A 138 -11.01 9.36 -6.75
CA PHE A 138 -10.08 8.39 -6.16
C PHE A 138 -8.61 8.75 -6.41
N TYR A 139 -8.27 9.16 -7.64
CA TYR A 139 -6.90 9.56 -7.98
C TYR A 139 -6.49 10.80 -7.19
N ASP A 140 -7.36 11.81 -7.14
CA ASP A 140 -7.13 13.02 -6.35
C ASP A 140 -7.01 12.70 -4.85
N ALA A 141 -7.81 11.77 -4.34
CA ALA A 141 -7.73 11.34 -2.95
C ALA A 141 -6.42 10.62 -2.63
N ILE A 142 -5.93 9.72 -3.50
CA ILE A 142 -4.61 9.09 -3.33
C ILE A 142 -3.50 10.16 -3.39
N GLY A 143 -3.56 11.05 -4.37
CA GLY A 143 -2.56 12.11 -4.52
C GLY A 143 -2.51 13.01 -3.29
N GLU A 144 -3.67 13.43 -2.79
CA GLU A 144 -3.78 14.18 -1.55
C GLU A 144 -3.25 13.38 -0.35
N TRP A 145 -3.67 12.12 -0.21
CA TRP A 145 -3.28 11.25 0.91
C TRP A 145 -1.78 11.02 0.96
N PHE A 146 -1.14 10.78 -0.18
CA PHE A 146 0.30 10.56 -0.30
C PHE A 146 1.11 11.87 -0.35
N GLY A 147 0.45 13.00 -0.64
CA GLY A 147 1.09 14.31 -0.74
C GLY A 147 1.75 14.58 -2.09
N ILE A 148 1.26 14.02 -3.18
CA ILE A 148 1.71 14.27 -4.56
C ILE A 148 0.63 14.96 -5.40
N THR A 149 1.06 15.72 -6.40
CA THR A 149 0.13 16.31 -7.37
C THR A 149 -0.06 15.33 -8.52
N VAL A 150 -1.30 14.86 -8.73
CA VAL A 150 -1.62 13.94 -9.80
C VAL A 150 -1.66 14.69 -11.14
N PRO A 151 -0.88 14.27 -12.16
CA PRO A 151 -0.93 14.88 -13.47
C PRO A 151 -2.14 14.38 -14.27
N TYR A 152 -2.91 15.30 -14.86
CA TYR A 152 -4.07 15.00 -15.72
C TYR A 152 -3.89 15.47 -17.17
N SER A 153 -2.71 16.03 -17.50
CA SER A 153 -2.44 16.64 -18.80
C SER A 153 -1.71 15.70 -19.75
N SER A 154 -1.57 16.11 -21.01
CA SER A 154 -0.68 15.49 -22.02
C SER A 154 0.81 15.50 -21.63
N ALA A 155 1.17 15.98 -20.44
CA ALA A 155 2.53 15.99 -19.93
C ALA A 155 3.04 14.59 -19.53
N ILE A 156 2.16 13.59 -19.46
CA ILE A 156 2.53 12.20 -19.23
C ILE A 156 2.17 11.35 -20.46
N ASN A 157 3.07 10.43 -20.82
CA ASN A 157 2.89 9.51 -21.96
C ASN A 157 2.17 8.20 -21.56
N ILE A 158 1.63 8.15 -20.35
CA ILE A 158 0.94 6.99 -19.77
C ILE A 158 -0.40 7.42 -19.17
N THR A 159 -1.25 6.46 -18.78
CA THR A 159 -2.50 6.79 -18.08
C THR A 159 -2.23 7.23 -16.63
N VAL A 160 -3.14 8.00 -16.03
CA VAL A 160 -3.05 8.41 -14.61
C VAL A 160 -2.95 7.21 -13.67
N LYS A 161 -3.65 6.10 -13.99
CA LYS A 161 -3.58 4.85 -13.25
C LYS A 161 -2.17 4.26 -13.27
N GLU A 162 -1.56 4.13 -14.45
CA GLU A 162 -0.19 3.62 -14.56
C GLU A 162 0.79 4.55 -13.84
N TRP A 163 0.61 5.86 -13.97
CA TRP A 163 1.44 6.83 -13.26
C TRP A 163 1.34 6.67 -11.73
N LEU A 164 0.13 6.51 -11.18
CA LEU A 164 -0.05 6.25 -9.75
C LEU A 164 0.58 4.92 -9.32
N LEU A 165 0.47 3.86 -10.12
CA LEU A 165 1.11 2.57 -9.84
C LEU A 165 2.64 2.65 -9.80
N GLU A 166 3.24 3.58 -10.54
CA GLU A 166 4.70 3.82 -10.53
C GLU A 166 5.16 4.69 -9.35
N HIS A 167 4.27 5.55 -8.81
CA HIS A 167 4.66 6.60 -7.86
C HIS A 167 4.13 6.40 -6.44
N VAL A 168 3.10 5.57 -6.26
CA VAL A 168 2.47 5.29 -4.97
C VAL A 168 2.54 3.78 -4.71
N PRO A 169 3.13 3.33 -3.60
CA PRO A 169 3.15 1.91 -3.25
C PRO A 169 1.73 1.35 -3.09
N MET A 170 1.53 0.10 -3.52
CA MET A 170 0.22 -0.57 -3.44
C MET A 170 -0.27 -0.72 -1.99
N GLU A 171 0.65 -0.91 -1.07
CA GLU A 171 0.38 -1.00 0.37
C GLU A 171 -0.22 0.31 0.90
N VAL A 172 0.31 1.46 0.48
CA VAL A 172 -0.21 2.79 0.87
C VAL A 172 -1.63 3.01 0.35
N MET A 173 -1.90 2.64 -0.90
CA MET A 173 -3.25 2.74 -1.49
C MET A 173 -4.23 1.80 -0.78
N THR A 174 -3.78 0.59 -0.44
CA THR A 174 -4.58 -0.40 0.30
C THR A 174 -4.92 0.11 1.70
N GLU A 175 -3.93 0.54 2.48
CA GLU A 175 -4.10 1.09 3.82
C GLU A 175 -5.05 2.30 3.81
N PHE A 176 -4.92 3.16 2.80
CA PHE A 176 -5.79 4.32 2.65
C PHE A 176 -7.26 3.93 2.48
N VAL A 177 -7.56 3.03 1.53
CA VAL A 177 -8.95 2.59 1.26
C VAL A 177 -9.52 1.81 2.44
N VAL A 178 -8.76 0.88 3.03
CA VAL A 178 -9.17 0.14 4.23
C VAL A 178 -9.40 1.08 5.40
N GLY A 179 -8.56 2.12 5.55
CA GLY A 179 -8.71 3.14 6.57
C GLY A 179 -10.02 3.92 6.43
N ILE A 180 -10.41 4.25 5.19
CA ILE A 180 -11.70 4.91 4.91
C ILE A 180 -12.87 3.98 5.25
N GLU A 181 -12.85 2.74 4.78
CA GLU A 181 -13.92 1.76 5.04
C GLU A 181 -14.11 1.48 6.54
N SER A 182 -13.01 1.37 7.27
CA SER A 182 -12.99 1.18 8.73
C SER A 182 -13.24 2.46 9.53
N LYS A 183 -13.39 3.61 8.87
CA LYS A 183 -13.55 4.94 9.48
C LYS A 183 -12.38 5.36 10.37
N THR A 184 -11.20 4.77 10.17
CA THR A 184 -9.95 5.18 10.82
C THR A 184 -9.20 6.25 10.02
N ILE A 185 -9.56 6.47 8.75
CA ILE A 185 -9.14 7.64 7.95
C ILE A 185 -10.38 8.45 7.61
N ILE A 186 -10.41 9.71 8.06
CA ILE A 186 -11.57 10.58 7.94
C ILE A 186 -11.20 11.94 7.35
N ARG A 187 -12.20 12.75 7.01
CA ARG A 187 -12.03 14.12 6.53
C ARG A 187 -12.05 15.10 7.72
N SER A 188 -11.04 15.95 7.79
CA SER A 188 -10.99 17.13 8.67
C SER A 188 -12.02 18.19 8.26
N GLN A 189 -12.12 19.25 9.06
CA GLN A 189 -13.01 20.38 8.80
C GLN A 189 -12.76 21.07 7.45
N THR A 190 -11.51 21.09 7.00
CA THR A 190 -11.14 21.68 5.69
C THR A 190 -11.18 20.66 4.56
N GLY A 191 -11.66 19.45 4.83
CA GLY A 191 -11.76 18.36 3.87
C GLY A 191 -10.44 17.62 3.64
N ARG A 192 -9.42 17.74 4.51
CA ARG A 192 -8.18 16.94 4.39
C ARG A 192 -8.32 15.56 5.01
N TRP A 193 -7.74 14.54 4.39
CA TRP A 193 -7.64 13.20 4.98
C TRP A 193 -6.70 13.18 6.19
N VAL A 194 -7.17 12.57 7.27
CA VAL A 194 -6.53 12.44 8.59
C VAL A 194 -6.68 11.01 9.07
N SER A 195 -5.58 10.37 9.51
CA SER A 195 -5.64 9.10 10.24
C SER A 195 -5.93 9.33 11.72
N LEU A 196 -6.89 8.59 12.25
CA LEU A 196 -7.21 8.54 13.68
C LEU A 196 -6.20 7.69 14.47
N ASN A 197 -5.35 6.92 13.80
CA ASN A 197 -4.25 6.18 14.43
C ASN A 197 -3.02 7.06 14.71
N GLY A 198 -3.09 8.34 14.31
CA GLY A 198 -2.01 9.32 14.50
C GLY A 198 -0.80 9.11 13.60
N VAL A 199 0.12 10.07 13.67
CA VAL A 199 1.34 10.14 12.82
C VAL A 199 2.29 8.97 13.06
N PHE A 200 2.22 8.32 14.22
CA PHE A 200 3.01 7.13 14.52
C PHE A 200 2.37 5.83 14.02
N GLY A 201 1.09 5.86 13.66
CA GLY A 201 0.36 4.72 13.12
C GLY A 201 0.53 4.54 11.60
N ASN A 202 1.13 5.50 10.90
CA ASN A 202 1.38 5.42 9.46
C ASN A 202 2.58 6.28 9.03
N THR A 203 3.31 5.86 8.00
CA THR A 203 4.47 6.62 7.50
C THR A 203 4.07 7.81 6.61
N VAL A 204 2.86 7.79 6.06
CA VAL A 204 2.38 8.73 5.04
C VAL A 204 2.20 10.14 5.60
N GLU A 205 1.54 10.26 6.75
CA GLU A 205 1.30 11.56 7.39
C GLU A 205 2.60 12.23 7.84
N TRP A 206 3.57 11.47 8.34
CA TRP A 206 4.87 12.03 8.71
C TRP A 206 5.63 12.60 7.51
N GLU A 207 5.68 11.88 6.39
CA GLU A 207 6.29 12.39 5.16
C GLU A 207 5.55 13.64 4.64
N ARG A 208 4.22 13.65 4.72
CA ARG A 208 3.41 14.82 4.37
C ARG A 208 3.72 16.03 5.23
N ILE A 209 3.85 15.85 6.55
CA ILE A 209 4.23 16.92 7.48
C ILE A 209 5.61 17.47 7.09
N LYS A 210 6.62 16.60 6.89
CA LYS A 210 7.95 17.05 6.46
C LYS A 210 7.90 17.82 5.14
N LYS A 211 7.19 17.32 4.14
CA LYS A 211 7.03 17.99 2.84
C LYS A 211 6.33 19.34 2.97
N GLU A 212 5.26 19.41 3.77
CA GLU A 212 4.52 20.64 4.04
C GLU A 212 5.41 21.72 4.66
N PHE A 213 6.31 21.34 5.56
CA PHE A 213 7.30 22.24 6.17
C PHE A 213 8.60 22.40 5.34
N GLY A 214 8.69 21.78 4.17
CA GLY A 214 9.83 21.91 3.26
C GLY A 214 11.10 21.21 3.79
N HIS A 215 10.94 20.12 4.55
CA HIS A 215 12.01 19.38 5.22
C HIS A 215 12.86 20.27 6.16
N LYS A 216 12.19 21.22 6.83
CA LYS A 216 12.80 22.15 7.79
C LYS A 216 12.13 22.04 9.15
N CYS A 217 12.89 22.35 10.20
CA CYS A 217 12.33 22.51 11.53
C CYS A 217 11.27 23.63 11.51
N ALA A 218 10.06 23.35 12.01
CA ALA A 218 8.96 24.29 12.07
C ALA A 218 9.27 25.54 12.91
N TYR A 219 10.16 25.42 13.89
CA TYR A 219 10.50 26.49 14.83
C TYR A 219 11.70 27.32 14.37
N CYS A 220 12.90 26.73 14.31
CA CYS A 220 14.10 27.49 13.92
C CYS A 220 14.31 27.61 12.41
N GLY A 221 13.68 26.76 11.60
CA GLY A 221 13.87 26.72 10.16
C GLY A 221 15.16 26.06 9.69
N LYS A 222 15.94 25.43 10.58
CA LYS A 222 17.11 24.62 10.19
C LYS A 222 16.70 23.53 9.20
N GLU A 223 17.53 23.35 8.19
CA GLU A 223 17.48 22.29 7.18
C GLU A 223 18.65 21.32 7.39
N HIS A 224 18.62 20.17 6.70
CA HIS A 224 19.67 19.13 6.79
C HIS A 224 19.97 18.64 8.22
N VAL A 225 18.95 18.67 9.08
CA VAL A 225 19.00 18.13 10.44
C VAL A 225 17.99 16.99 10.58
N ALA A 226 18.22 16.08 11.52
CA ALA A 226 17.22 15.09 11.88
C ALA A 226 15.97 15.81 12.39
N LEU A 227 14.83 15.54 11.73
CA LEU A 227 13.53 16.03 12.14
C LEU A 227 12.80 14.92 12.88
N ILE A 228 12.20 15.28 14.01
CA ILE A 228 11.37 14.41 14.82
C ILE A 228 9.95 14.99 14.94
N PRO A 229 8.93 14.12 15.06
CA PRO A 229 7.58 14.57 15.37
C PRO A 229 7.55 15.28 16.73
N GLU A 230 7.00 16.49 16.78
CA GLU A 230 6.86 17.24 18.02
C GLU A 230 5.44 17.77 18.20
N HIS A 231 4.93 17.63 19.43
CA HIS A 231 3.57 17.99 19.80
C HIS A 231 3.43 19.50 20.04
N LEU A 232 2.50 20.17 19.35
CA LEU A 232 2.20 21.59 19.57
C LEU A 232 1.63 21.84 20.97
N VAL A 233 0.65 21.02 21.34
CA VAL A 233 0.12 20.89 22.70
C VAL A 233 0.78 19.65 23.31
N PRO A 234 1.57 19.79 24.39
CA PRO A 234 2.27 18.68 25.02
C PRO A 234 1.34 17.50 25.34
N GLN A 235 1.84 16.28 25.16
CA GLN A 235 1.11 15.05 25.44
C GLN A 235 0.49 15.04 26.85
N SER A 236 1.23 15.49 27.87
CA SER A 236 0.75 15.56 29.26
C SER A 236 -0.43 16.51 29.49
N VAL A 237 -0.64 17.46 28.57
CA VAL A 237 -1.75 18.41 28.58
C VAL A 237 -2.90 17.86 27.74
N MET A 238 -2.62 17.49 26.48
CA MET A 238 -3.65 17.01 25.55
C MET A 238 -4.30 15.71 26.04
N ALA A 239 -3.54 14.79 26.64
CA ALA A 239 -4.07 13.53 27.14
C ALA A 239 -5.14 13.70 28.25
N LYS A 240 -5.19 14.85 28.93
CA LYS A 240 -6.20 15.14 29.95
C LYS A 240 -7.51 15.67 29.37
N VAL A 241 -7.46 16.21 28.15
CA VAL A 241 -8.60 16.91 27.52
C VAL A 241 -9.17 16.07 26.36
N SER A 242 -8.29 15.55 25.51
CA SER A 242 -8.62 14.81 24.29
C SER A 242 -7.51 13.79 23.99
N PRO A 243 -7.41 12.68 24.73
CA PRO A 243 -6.35 11.67 24.56
C PRO A 243 -6.27 11.09 23.15
N GLU A 244 -7.40 10.98 22.46
CA GLU A 244 -7.49 10.54 21.06
C GLU A 244 -6.89 11.52 20.06
N ARG A 245 -6.58 12.77 20.49
CA ARG A 245 -6.05 13.83 19.62
C ARG A 245 -4.56 14.08 19.79
N VAL A 246 -3.93 13.43 20.76
CA VAL A 246 -2.52 13.63 21.11
C VAL A 246 -1.64 13.49 19.88
N ASP A 247 -1.74 12.36 19.19
CA ASP A 247 -0.83 12.00 18.09
C ASP A 247 -1.40 12.29 16.70
N LEU A 248 -2.56 12.96 16.62
CA LEU A 248 -3.14 13.34 15.34
C LEU A 248 -2.25 14.38 14.64
N ILE A 249 -2.22 14.29 13.31
CA ILE A 249 -1.42 15.17 12.44
C ILE A 249 -1.57 16.66 12.78
N GLU A 250 -2.77 17.13 13.16
CA GLU A 250 -3.00 18.53 13.54
C GLU A 250 -2.09 19.04 14.67
N ASN A 251 -1.71 18.15 15.59
CA ASN A 251 -0.94 18.47 16.78
C ASN A 251 0.56 18.20 16.57
N ILE A 252 1.00 17.76 15.39
CA ILE A 252 2.37 17.33 15.13
C ILE A 252 3.03 18.24 14.10
N VAL A 253 4.24 18.72 14.41
CA VAL A 253 5.10 19.44 13.46
C VAL A 253 6.50 18.85 13.45
N PRO A 254 7.29 19.07 12.38
CA PRO A 254 8.65 18.58 12.35
C PRO A 254 9.57 19.53 13.13
N ALA A 255 10.24 19.04 14.17
CA ALA A 255 11.19 19.80 14.96
C ALA A 255 12.60 19.20 14.88
N CYS A 256 13.65 20.03 14.99
CA CYS A 256 14.98 19.51 15.28
C CYS A 256 15.09 19.15 16.76
N THR A 257 16.05 18.29 17.10
CA THR A 257 16.30 17.84 18.47
C THR A 257 16.49 18.99 19.45
N ASP A 258 17.20 20.06 19.05
CA ASP A 258 17.42 21.24 19.88
C ASP A 258 16.11 21.94 20.26
N CYS A 259 15.25 22.22 19.27
CA CYS A 259 14.00 22.93 19.52
C CYS A 259 13.00 22.05 20.28
N ASN A 260 12.96 20.75 19.97
CA ASN A 260 12.13 19.78 20.68
C ASN A 260 12.49 19.73 22.17
N GLY A 261 13.79 19.56 22.47
CA GLY A 261 14.29 19.55 23.85
C GLY A 261 14.07 20.89 24.57
N ALA A 262 14.28 22.01 23.88
CA ALA A 262 14.10 23.34 24.44
C ALA A 262 12.63 23.69 24.72
N LYS A 263 11.67 23.18 23.94
CA LYS A 263 10.23 23.35 24.20
C LYS A 263 9.76 22.44 25.33
N GLY A 264 10.12 21.16 25.28
CA GLY A 264 9.70 20.16 26.26
C GLY A 264 8.19 20.19 26.51
N LEU A 265 7.81 20.33 27.78
CA LEU A 265 6.41 20.34 28.22
C LEU A 265 5.74 21.72 28.16
N ILE A 266 6.40 22.75 27.61
CA ILE A 266 5.84 24.09 27.53
C ILE A 266 4.91 24.16 26.29
N PRO A 267 3.67 24.65 26.44
CA PRO A 267 2.78 24.88 25.29
C PRO A 267 3.42 25.81 24.25
N LEU A 268 3.14 25.55 22.96
CA LEU A 268 3.66 26.36 21.86
C LEU A 268 3.43 27.86 22.07
N SER A 269 2.22 28.24 22.53
CA SER A 269 1.80 29.62 22.76
C SER A 269 2.73 30.38 23.71
N ASP A 270 3.29 29.68 24.69
CA ASP A 270 4.03 30.28 25.79
C ASP A 270 5.54 30.24 25.52
N TRP A 271 5.98 29.25 24.75
CA TRP A 271 7.37 29.01 24.42
C TRP A 271 7.82 29.73 23.16
N TYR A 272 7.12 29.54 22.03
CA TYR A 272 7.63 29.94 20.73
C TYR A 272 7.83 31.45 20.57
N PRO A 273 6.99 32.36 21.12
CA PRO A 273 7.24 33.80 21.08
C PRO A 273 8.56 34.26 21.72
N LYS A 274 9.14 33.44 22.62
CA LYS A 274 10.40 33.71 23.31
C LYS A 274 11.59 33.01 22.65
N HIS A 275 11.34 32.14 21.68
CA HIS A 275 12.37 31.33 21.04
C HIS A 275 13.21 32.19 20.05
N PRO A 276 14.55 32.08 20.02
CA PRO A 276 15.40 32.89 19.15
C PRO A 276 15.08 32.78 17.64
N GLY A 277 14.57 31.63 17.20
CA GLY A 277 14.15 31.39 15.81
C GLY A 277 12.73 31.89 15.47
N TYR A 278 12.05 32.57 16.41
CA TYR A 278 10.67 33.02 16.24
C TYR A 278 10.51 33.93 15.03
N THR A 279 9.51 33.63 14.21
CA THR A 279 8.97 34.57 13.22
C THR A 279 7.45 34.45 13.16
N LYS A 280 6.77 35.57 12.89
CA LYS A 280 5.31 35.56 12.64
C LYS A 280 4.92 34.65 11.48
N ALA A 281 5.76 34.57 10.44
CA ALA A 281 5.51 33.71 9.28
C ALA A 281 5.52 32.21 9.64
N ARG A 282 6.49 31.75 10.45
CA ARG A 282 6.52 30.36 10.92
C ARG A 282 5.37 30.06 11.87
N LEU A 283 5.05 30.95 12.80
CA LEU A 283 3.90 30.78 13.69
C LEU A 283 2.61 30.64 12.88
N ARG A 284 2.41 31.50 11.86
CA ARG A 284 1.26 31.43 10.97
C ARG A 284 1.18 30.09 10.24
N LYS A 285 2.31 29.59 9.73
CA LYS A 285 2.38 28.28 9.07
C LYS A 285 1.99 27.13 10.01
N ILE A 286 2.46 27.16 11.27
CA ILE A 286 2.08 26.16 12.29
C ILE A 286 0.57 26.23 12.58
N GLN A 287 0.00 27.44 12.70
CA GLN A 287 -1.43 27.62 12.94
C GLN A 287 -2.29 27.22 11.73
N GLU A 288 -1.79 27.42 10.51
CA GLU A 288 -2.43 26.95 9.28
C GLU A 288 -2.42 25.42 9.22
N HIS A 289 -1.30 24.78 9.58
CA HIS A 289 -1.19 23.34 9.69
C HIS A 289 -2.22 22.75 10.66
N PHE A 290 -2.30 23.28 11.88
CA PHE A 290 -3.29 22.86 12.88
C PHE A 290 -4.71 22.96 12.33
N ARG A 291 -5.10 24.13 11.80
CA ARG A 291 -6.45 24.36 11.24
C ARG A 291 -6.77 23.46 10.05
N LYS A 292 -5.78 23.18 9.22
CA LYS A 292 -5.92 22.35 8.02
C LYS A 292 -6.35 20.92 8.38
N TYR A 293 -5.83 20.35 9.46
CA TYR A 293 -6.13 18.97 9.84
C TYR A 293 -7.09 18.84 11.02
N HIS A 294 -7.58 19.97 11.55
CA HIS A 294 -8.46 19.96 12.71
C HIS A 294 -9.74 19.16 12.48
N LEU A 295 -10.03 18.24 13.39
CA LEU A 295 -11.28 17.49 13.42
C LEU A 295 -12.39 18.30 14.10
N LYS A 296 -13.65 18.01 13.76
CA LYS A 296 -14.84 18.64 14.36
C LYS A 296 -15.21 17.98 15.67
#